data_AF-A0A519Z8J8-F1
#
_entry.id   AF-A0A519Z8J8-F1
#
_cell.length_a   1.000
_cell.length_b   1.000
_cell.length_c   1.000
_cell.angle_alpha   90.00
_cell.angle_beta   90.00
_cell.angle_gamma   90.00
#
_symmetry.space_group_name_H-M   'P 1'
#
loop_
_entity.id
_entity.type
_entity.pdbx_description
1 polymer ?
#
loop_
_entity_poly.entity_id
_entity_poly.type
_entity_poly.pdbx_seq_one_letter_code
_entity_poly.pdbx_strand_id
1 'polypeptide(L)'
;MTLILLFIAIDLTTFWDETATVAPALTTEFISQAEQQLGVRLPADLLALLRQQNGGYTRGFVYPMTHPTSWAKTHVPFDELGEAWLDT
;
A
#
# COMPACT_ATOMS: atom_id res chain seq x y z
N MET A 1 -5.01 6.23 -20.66
CA MET A 1 -4.78 4.77 -20.82
C MET A 1 -3.40 4.47 -20.25
N THR A 2 -3.28 4.43 -18.92
CA THR A 2 -1.98 4.43 -18.21
C THR A 2 -2.07 3.67 -16.88
N LEU A 3 -2.76 2.53 -16.87
CA LEU A 3 -2.72 1.60 -15.73
C LEU A 3 -2.12 0.24 -16.13
N ILE A 4 -2.22 -0.11 -17.43
CA ILE A 4 -1.81 -1.41 -17.97
C ILE A 4 -0.28 -1.63 -17.92
N LEU A 5 0.53 -0.56 -17.93
CA LEU A 5 1.99 -0.69 -17.88
C LEU A 5 2.55 -0.99 -16.48
N LEU A 6 1.81 -0.73 -15.40
CA LEU A 6 2.33 -0.91 -14.03
C LEU A 6 2.42 -2.39 -13.63
N PHE A 7 1.49 -3.23 -14.11
CA PHE A 7 1.44 -4.65 -13.75
C PHE A 7 2.44 -5.54 -14.51
N ILE A 8 3.02 -5.06 -15.62
CA ILE A 8 3.96 -5.86 -16.42
C ILE A 8 5.35 -5.92 -15.77
N ALA A 9 5.68 -5.02 -14.83
CA ALA A 9 7.02 -4.88 -14.27
C ALA A 9 7.21 -5.43 -12.85
N ILE A 10 6.15 -5.85 -12.15
CA ILE A 10 6.23 -6.31 -10.75
C ILE A 10 6.06 -7.83 -10.71
N ASP A 11 7.14 -8.55 -10.39
CA ASP A 11 7.08 -9.97 -10.09
C ASP A 11 6.49 -10.19 -8.69
N LEU A 12 5.22 -10.57 -8.66
CA LEU A 12 4.48 -10.80 -7.43
C LEU A 12 5.03 -11.94 -6.56
N THR A 13 5.87 -12.83 -7.10
CA THR A 13 6.50 -13.90 -6.32
C THR A 13 7.63 -13.40 -5.42
N THR A 14 8.24 -12.26 -5.77
CA THR A 14 9.30 -11.61 -4.99
C THR A 14 8.86 -10.27 -4.39
N PHE A 15 7.57 -9.94 -4.53
CA PHE A 15 7.02 -8.64 -4.17
C PHE A 15 6.84 -8.44 -2.66
N TRP A 16 6.31 -9.45 -1.97
CA TRP A 16 5.91 -9.34 -0.56
C TRP A 16 7.07 -9.63 0.39
N ASP A 17 7.11 -8.88 1.50
CA ASP A 17 7.96 -9.20 2.64
C ASP A 17 7.29 -10.32 3.45
N GLU A 18 7.89 -11.51 3.41
CA GLU A 18 7.41 -12.72 4.07
C GLU A 18 7.46 -12.62 5.60
N THR A 19 8.20 -11.66 6.16
CA THR A 19 8.30 -11.44 7.61
C THR A 19 7.18 -10.55 8.17
N ALA A 20 6.42 -9.90 7.28
CA ALA A 20 5.36 -8.98 7.68
C ALA A 20 4.17 -9.73 8.30
N THR A 21 3.56 -9.12 9.32
CA THR A 21 2.25 -9.58 9.79
C THR A 21 1.19 -9.21 8.75
N VAL A 22 0.44 -10.20 8.29
CA VAL A 22 -0.59 -10.04 7.24
C VAL A 22 -1.97 -10.17 7.86
N ALA A 23 -2.92 -9.36 7.37
CA ALA A 23 -4.31 -9.48 7.77
C ALA A 23 -4.93 -10.80 7.26
N PRO A 24 -6.09 -11.22 7.79
CA PRO A 24 -6.81 -12.37 7.27
C PRO A 24 -7.14 -12.24 5.78
N ALA A 25 -7.38 -13.39 5.15
CA ALA A 25 -7.75 -13.47 3.74
C ALA A 25 -8.92 -12.52 3.41
N LEU A 26 -8.84 -11.89 2.23
CA LEU A 26 -9.86 -10.96 1.76
C LEU A 26 -11.18 -11.70 1.52
N THR A 27 -12.25 -11.28 2.20
CA THR A 27 -13.59 -11.87 2.05
C THR A 27 -14.49 -11.00 1.18
N THR A 28 -15.53 -11.62 0.62
CA THR A 28 -16.53 -10.92 -0.20
C THR A 28 -17.31 -9.89 0.62
N GLU A 29 -17.55 -10.18 1.91
CA GLU A 29 -18.25 -9.29 2.83
C GLU A 29 -17.43 -8.02 3.07
N PHE A 30 -16.11 -8.14 3.29
CA PHE A 30 -15.24 -6.98 3.43
C PHE A 30 -15.16 -6.15 2.16
N ILE A 31 -15.09 -6.79 0.99
CA ILE A 31 -15.12 -6.08 -0.29
C ILE A 31 -16.42 -5.29 -0.43
N SER A 32 -17.57 -5.93 -0.19
CA SER A 32 -18.88 -5.28 -0.30
C SER A 32 -19.02 -4.11 0.68
N GLN A 33 -18.55 -4.28 1.91
CA GLN A 33 -18.58 -3.22 2.92
C GLN A 33 -17.71 -2.04 2.49
N ALA A 34 -16.49 -2.29 2.00
CA ALA A 34 -15.58 -1.24 1.56
C ALA A 34 -16.15 -0.48 0.35
N GLU A 35 -16.66 -1.18 -0.65
CA GLU A 35 -17.29 -0.56 -1.83
C GLU A 35 -18.50 0.31 -1.44
N GLN A 36 -19.34 -0.17 -0.52
CA GLN A 36 -20.47 0.60 -0.02
C GLN A 36 -20.03 1.87 0.72
N GLN A 37 -19.02 1.76 1.59
CA GLN A 37 -18.51 2.89 2.36
C GLN A 37 -17.83 3.94 1.47
N LEU A 38 -17.08 3.50 0.45
CA LEU A 38 -16.38 4.38 -0.48
C LEU A 38 -17.30 4.91 -1.60
N GLY A 39 -18.45 4.27 -1.83
CA GLY A 39 -19.37 4.62 -2.92
C GLY A 39 -18.84 4.30 -4.31
N VAL A 40 -17.87 3.37 -4.42
CA VAL A 40 -17.22 2.99 -5.69
C VAL A 40 -17.05 1.48 -5.78
N ARG A 41 -16.86 0.98 -6.99
CA ARG A 41 -16.39 -0.40 -7.20
C ARG A 41 -14.88 -0.45 -7.10
N LEU A 42 -14.35 -1.41 -6.35
CA LEU A 42 -12.92 -1.60 -6.27
C LEU A 42 -12.40 -2.14 -7.62
N PRO A 43 -11.29 -1.60 -8.15
CA PRO A 43 -10.71 -2.08 -9.40
C PRO A 43 -10.37 -3.57 -9.33
N ALA A 44 -10.60 -4.30 -10.43
CA ALA A 44 -10.32 -5.73 -10.49
C ALA A 44 -8.85 -6.06 -10.18
N ASP A 45 -7.92 -5.22 -10.65
CA ASP A 45 -6.49 -5.41 -10.42
C ASP A 45 -6.11 -5.22 -8.94
N LEU A 46 -6.77 -4.30 -8.25
CA LEU A 46 -6.59 -4.13 -6.80
C LEU A 46 -7.09 -5.36 -6.05
N LEU A 47 -8.26 -5.89 -6.43
CA LEU A 47 -8.79 -7.12 -5.83
C LEU A 47 -7.90 -8.34 -6.12
N ALA A 48 -7.29 -8.41 -7.30
CA ALA A 48 -6.34 -9.46 -7.62
C ALA A 48 -5.10 -9.40 -6.71
N LEU A 49 -4.56 -8.21 -6.47
CA LEU A 49 -3.44 -8.00 -5.55
C LEU A 49 -3.81 -8.36 -4.11
N LEU A 50 -4.94 -7.86 -3.61
CA LEU A 50 -5.38 -8.10 -2.23
C LEU A 50 -5.77 -9.56 -1.96
N ARG A 51 -6.16 -10.31 -3.00
CA ARG A 51 -6.38 -11.77 -2.92
C ARG A 51 -5.08 -12.55 -2.78
N GLN A 52 -3.97 -12.03 -3.32
CA GLN A 52 -2.67 -12.63 -3.08
C GLN A 52 -2.21 -12.37 -1.64
N GLN A 53 -2.33 -11.12 -1.18
CA GLN A 53 -2.03 -10.75 0.20
C GLN A 53 -2.85 -9.53 0.62
N ASN A 54 -3.63 -9.67 1.70
CA ASN A 54 -4.48 -8.59 2.21
C ASN A 54 -3.66 -7.61 3.08
N GLY A 55 -2.79 -6.83 2.43
CA GLY A 55 -1.88 -5.89 3.08
C GLY A 55 -0.52 -6.49 3.44
N GLY A 56 0.14 -5.92 4.46
CA GLY A 56 1.52 -6.24 4.83
C GLY A 56 2.54 -5.30 4.17
N TYR A 57 3.82 -5.67 4.26
CA TYR A 57 4.93 -4.89 3.69
C TYR A 57 5.45 -5.53 2.39
N THR A 58 6.04 -4.70 1.53
CA THR A 58 6.71 -5.13 0.30
C THR A 58 8.22 -5.17 0.53
N ARG A 59 8.98 -5.89 -0.30
CA ARG A 59 10.45 -6.00 -0.21
C ARG A 59 11.22 -4.72 -0.61
N GLY A 60 10.61 -3.54 -0.51
CA GLY A 60 11.27 -2.26 -0.77
C GLY A 60 11.43 -1.96 -2.26
N PHE A 61 10.33 -1.99 -3.02
CA PHE A 61 10.33 -1.54 -4.41
C PHE A 61 10.36 -0.02 -4.46
N VAL A 62 11.55 0.54 -4.64
CA VAL A 62 11.74 1.99 -4.82
C VAL A 62 11.84 2.27 -6.31
N TYR A 63 10.83 2.92 -6.89
CA TYR A 63 10.95 3.44 -8.24
C TYR A 63 11.76 4.75 -8.19
N PRO A 64 12.91 4.85 -8.87
CA PRO A 64 13.72 6.06 -8.83
C PRO A 64 12.96 7.21 -9.49
N MET A 65 12.78 8.30 -8.73
CA MET A 65 12.11 9.51 -9.20
C MET A 65 13.14 10.62 -9.39
N THR A 66 13.04 11.36 -10.50
CA THR A 66 13.93 12.50 -10.80
C THR A 66 13.57 13.76 -10.00
N HIS A 67 12.42 13.75 -9.33
CA HIS A 67 11.93 14.84 -8.50
C HIS A 67 11.60 14.31 -7.10
N PRO A 68 11.87 15.11 -6.05
CA PRO A 68 11.45 14.74 -4.71
C PRO A 68 9.92 14.63 -4.64
N THR A 69 9.44 13.71 -3.81
CA THR A 69 8.00 13.57 -3.55
C THR A 69 7.46 14.88 -2.96
N SER A 70 6.34 15.37 -3.50
CA SER A 70 5.63 16.51 -2.93
C SER A 70 4.90 16.05 -1.68
N TRP A 71 5.62 15.92 -0.57
CA TRP A 71 4.98 15.75 0.73
C TRP A 71 4.17 17.00 1.06
N ALA A 72 3.01 16.83 1.69
CA ALA A 72 2.25 17.97 2.18
C ALA A 72 3.11 18.79 3.16
N LYS A 73 2.90 20.11 3.25
CA LYS A 73 3.65 20.97 4.18
C LYS A 73 3.56 20.52 5.64
N THR A 74 2.51 19.77 5.99
CA THR A 74 2.24 19.23 7.31
C THR A 74 2.63 17.76 7.45
N HIS A 75 3.30 17.18 6.45
CA HIS A 75 3.84 15.84 6.57
C HIS A 75 4.98 15.87 7.59
N VAL A 76 4.82 15.14 8.69
CA VAL A 76 5.87 14.91 9.69
C VAL A 76 6.56 13.61 9.31
N PRO A 77 7.84 13.64 8.86
CA PRO A 77 8.63 12.45 8.67
C PRO A 77 8.67 11.62 9.95
N PHE A 78 8.65 10.29 9.81
CA PHE A 78 8.71 9.38 10.95
C PHE A 78 9.96 9.61 11.82
N ASP A 79 11.08 9.98 11.20
CA ASP A 79 12.34 10.30 11.88
C ASP A 79 12.25 11.56 12.76
N GLU A 80 11.28 12.45 12.51
CA GLU A 80 11.04 13.66 13.32
C GLU A 80 10.16 13.39 14.55
N LEU A 81 9.65 12.16 14.71
CA LEU A 81 8.83 11.77 15.88
C LEU A 81 9.67 11.31 17.09
N GLY A 82 11.00 11.23 16.96
CA GLY A 82 11.89 10.67 17.98
C GLY A 82 12.25 11.57 19.16
N GLU A 83 12.08 12.89 19.05
CA GLU A 83 12.66 13.84 20.03
C GLU A 83 11.62 14.66 20.81
N ALA A 84 10.32 14.47 20.55
CA ALA A 84 9.27 15.29 21.18
C ALA A 84 8.78 14.78 22.56
N TRP A 85 9.34 13.68 23.08
CA TRP A 85 8.83 13.01 24.29
C TRP A 85 9.85 12.83 25.43
N LEU A 86 11.01 13.50 25.40
CA LEU A 86 12.03 13.40 26.46
C LEU A 86 12.16 14.66 27.35
N ASP A 87 11.20 15.58 27.33
CA ASP A 87 11.13 16.70 28.28
C ASP A 87 9.84 16.67 29.10
N THR A 88 9.78 15.74 30.06
CA THR A 88 8.97 15.82 31.30
C THR A 88 9.63 15.00 32.40
#